data_AF-A0A822Z4R4-F1
#
_entry.id   AF-A0A822Z4R4-F1
#
_cell.length_a   1.000
_cell.length_b   1.000
_cell.length_c   1.000
_cell.angle_alpha   90.00
_cell.angle_beta   90.00
_cell.angle_gamma   90.00
#
_symmetry.space_group_name_H-M   'P 1'
#
loop_
_entity.id
_entity.type
_entity.pdbx_description
1 polymer ?
#
loop_
_entity_poly.entity_id
_entity_poly.type
_entity_poly.pdbx_seq_one_letter_code
_entity_poly.pdbx_strand_id
1 'polypeptide(L)'
;MLCLRGERRITHYSSSHQILLVGEGDFSFSACLAKAFRSATNMVSTSLDSRDTLFLKHPTAWLNLEELEKLGGAIVHGVNSLTMVQHPFLKDRKLDRIVFNFPHAVSV
;
A
#
# COMPACT_ATOMS: atom_id res chain seq x y z
N MET A 1 -19.68 -1.96 21.96
CA MET A 1 -18.39 -2.04 22.69
C MET A 1 -17.26 -1.88 21.69
N LEU A 2 -16.85 -0.64 21.41
CA LEU A 2 -15.68 -0.37 20.57
C LEU A 2 -14.44 -0.54 21.45
N CYS A 3 -13.72 -1.65 21.29
CA CYS A 3 -12.40 -1.82 21.89
C CYS A 3 -11.49 -0.75 21.28
N LEU A 4 -11.16 0.31 22.03
CA LEU A 4 -10.14 1.29 21.66
C LEU A 4 -8.79 0.56 21.62
N ARG A 5 -8.44 -0.01 20.47
CA ARG A 5 -7.11 -0.60 20.28
C ARG A 5 -6.11 0.54 20.32
N GLY A 6 -5.19 0.50 21.29
CA GLY A 6 -4.11 1.47 21.40
C GLY A 6 -3.27 1.54 20.13
N GLU A 7 -2.74 2.72 19.84
CA GLU A 7 -1.89 3.00 18.67
C GLU A 7 -0.70 2.03 18.62
N ARG A 8 -0.45 1.46 17.44
CA ARG A 8 0.72 0.62 17.17
C ARG A 8 1.73 1.41 16.37
N ARG A 9 2.99 1.42 16.81
CA ARG A 9 4.07 2.11 16.11
C ARG A 9 5.18 1.14 15.74
N ILE A 10 5.71 1.31 14.54
CA ILE A 10 6.88 0.60 14.03
C ILE A 10 7.78 1.67 13.45
N THR A 11 8.89 1.98 14.13
CA THR A 11 9.83 3.05 13.76
C THR A 11 9.11 4.37 13.41
N HIS A 12 8.99 4.69 12.12
CA HIS A 12 8.42 5.93 11.59
C HIS A 12 6.93 5.81 11.20
N TYR A 13 6.37 4.61 11.27
CA TYR A 13 5.00 4.27 10.93
C TYR A 13 4.13 4.16 12.18
N SER A 14 2.91 4.65 12.08
CA SER A 14 1.89 4.51 13.11
C SER A 14 0.61 3.97 12.48
N SER A 15 -0.11 3.12 13.21
CA SER A 15 -1.42 2.62 12.81
C SER A 15 -2.49 3.71 12.73
N SER A 16 -2.21 4.94 13.16
CA SER A 16 -3.09 6.10 13.01
C SER A 16 -2.85 6.92 11.74
N HIS A 17 -1.68 6.76 11.08
CA HIS A 17 -1.30 7.54 9.91
C HIS A 17 -2.14 7.18 8.67
N GLN A 18 -2.53 8.16 7.87
CA GLN A 18 -2.92 7.91 6.47
C GLN A 18 -1.66 7.61 5.65
N ILE A 19 -1.53 6.37 5.18
CA ILE A 19 -0.32 5.86 4.52
C ILE A 19 -0.61 5.55 3.05
N LEU A 20 0.21 6.11 2.17
CA LEU A 20 0.25 5.74 0.75
C LEU A 20 1.52 4.93 0.48
N LEU A 21 1.38 3.73 -0.09
CA LEU A 21 2.50 2.91 -0.54
C LEU A 21 2.57 2.95 -2.07
N VAL A 22 3.70 3.40 -2.58
CA VAL A 22 3.91 3.73 -3.99
C VAL A 22 4.79 2.69 -4.65
N GLY A 23 4.32 2.13 -5.77
CA GLY A 23 5.14 1.26 -6.63
C GLY A 23 5.40 -0.13 -6.05
N GLU A 24 4.45 -0.69 -5.31
CA GLU A 24 4.55 -2.06 -4.81
C GLU A 24 4.67 -3.04 -5.98
N GLY A 25 5.70 -3.89 -5.92
CA GLY A 25 5.91 -4.99 -6.87
C GLY A 25 4.95 -6.14 -6.61
N ASP A 26 5.08 -6.80 -5.46
CA ASP A 26 4.25 -7.96 -5.05
C ASP A 26 3.38 -7.69 -3.81
N PHE A 27 3.34 -6.44 -3.34
CA PHE A 27 2.59 -5.97 -2.16
C PHE A 27 3.04 -6.56 -0.81
N SER A 28 4.18 -7.24 -0.75
CA SER A 28 4.67 -7.91 0.47
C SER A 28 4.95 -6.92 1.61
N PHE A 29 5.54 -5.76 1.31
CA PHE A 29 5.82 -4.74 2.31
C PHE A 29 4.51 -4.17 2.90
N SER A 30 3.56 -3.81 2.03
CA SER A 30 2.23 -3.36 2.43
C SER A 30 1.53 -4.39 3.32
N ALA A 31 1.50 -5.66 2.91
CA ALA A 31 0.85 -6.72 3.67
C ALA A 31 1.52 -6.95 5.04
N CYS A 32 2.85 -6.89 5.11
CA CYS A 32 3.60 -7.00 6.37
C CYS A 32 3.25 -5.84 7.33
N LEU A 33 3.23 -4.61 6.83
CA LEU A 33 2.88 -3.43 7.63
C LEU A 33 1.44 -3.50 8.15
N ALA A 34 0.51 -3.87 7.28
CA ALA A 34 -0.90 -4.09 7.62
C ALA A 34 -1.07 -5.15 8.72
N LYS A 35 -0.38 -6.30 8.60
CA LYS A 35 -0.37 -7.36 9.63
C LYS A 35 0.14 -6.85 10.97
N ALA A 36 1.23 -6.09 10.96
CA ALA A 36 1.82 -5.57 12.18
C ALA A 36 0.90 -4.55 12.88
N PHE A 37 0.16 -3.75 12.10
CA PHE A 37 -0.89 -2.86 12.60
C PHE A 37 -2.22 -3.57 12.90
N ARG A 38 -2.40 -4.80 12.41
CA ARG A 38 -3.65 -5.56 12.47
C ARG A 38 -4.83 -4.82 11.83
N SER A 39 -4.53 -3.95 10.87
CA SER A 39 -5.49 -3.14 10.12
C SER A 39 -4.77 -2.47 8.94
N ALA A 40 -5.50 -2.22 7.86
CA ALA A 40 -5.05 -1.48 6.70
C ALA A 40 -6.06 -0.42 6.24
N THR A 41 -7.08 -0.09 7.04
CA THR A 41 -8.19 0.81 6.63
C THR A 41 -7.74 2.22 6.24
N ASN A 42 -6.57 2.62 6.71
CA ASN A 42 -5.87 3.88 6.47
C ASN A 42 -4.69 3.75 5.47
N MET A 43 -4.57 2.61 4.79
CA MET A 43 -3.51 2.32 3.84
C MET A 43 -4.04 2.26 2.41
N VAL A 44 -3.34 2.93 1.49
CA VAL A 44 -3.55 2.80 0.04
C VAL A 44 -2.28 2.25 -0.58
N SER A 45 -2.34 1.03 -1.11
CA SER A 45 -1.20 0.37 -1.75
C SER A 45 -1.33 0.44 -3.26
N THR A 46 -0.29 0.90 -3.94
CA THR A 46 -0.35 1.16 -5.39
C THR A 46 0.76 0.45 -6.16
N SER A 47 0.47 0.01 -7.38
CA SER A 47 1.45 -0.58 -8.29
C SER A 47 1.43 0.12 -9.65
N LEU A 48 2.58 0.16 -10.34
CA LEU A 48 2.65 0.59 -11.73
C LEU A 48 2.02 -0.44 -12.67
N ASP A 49 2.30 -1.73 -12.41
CA ASP A 49 1.75 -2.83 -13.18
C ASP A 49 0.22 -2.93 -13.00
N SER A 50 -0.46 -3.39 -14.06
CA SER A 50 -1.86 -3.82 -13.98
C SER A 50 -1.98 -5.09 -13.14
N ARG A 51 -3.22 -5.43 -12.75
CA ARG A 51 -3.48 -6.67 -11.99
C ARG A 51 -3.03 -7.92 -12.75
N ASP A 52 -3.23 -7.97 -14.06
CA ASP A 52 -2.83 -9.11 -14.88
C ASP A 52 -1.30 -9.21 -14.99
N THR A 53 -0.63 -8.09 -15.26
CA THR A 53 0.84 -8.03 -15.34
C THR A 53 1.47 -8.39 -13.99
N LEU A 54 0.88 -7.96 -12.89
CA LEU A 54 1.28 -8.35 -11.54
C LEU A 54 1.29 -9.87 -11.37
N PHE A 55 0.20 -10.57 -11.73
CA PHE A 55 0.13 -12.02 -11.55
C PHE A 55 1.03 -12.81 -12.51
N LEU A 56 1.36 -12.24 -13.67
CA LEU A 56 2.37 -12.82 -14.56
C LEU A 56 3.78 -12.74 -13.96
N LYS A 57 4.14 -11.59 -13.35
CA LYS A 57 5.48 -11.37 -12.77
C LYS A 57 5.64 -12.01 -11.37
N HIS A 58 4.60 -11.92 -10.56
CA HIS A 58 4.56 -12.35 -9.16
C HIS A 58 3.32 -13.21 -8.91
N PRO A 59 3.31 -14.49 -9.33
CA PRO A 59 2.15 -15.37 -9.19
C PRO A 59 1.69 -15.58 -7.74
N THR A 60 2.53 -15.30 -6.74
CA THR A 60 2.21 -15.42 -5.31
C THR A 60 1.71 -14.12 -4.68
N ALA A 61 1.69 -13.00 -5.43
CA ALA A 61 1.25 -11.69 -4.91
C ALA A 61 -0.21 -11.71 -4.43
N TRP A 62 -1.04 -12.64 -4.92
CA TRP A 62 -2.44 -12.76 -4.49
C TRP A 62 -2.58 -12.99 -2.98
N LEU A 63 -1.62 -13.67 -2.34
CA LEU A 63 -1.61 -13.88 -0.88
C LEU A 63 -1.48 -12.54 -0.14
N ASN A 64 -0.65 -11.63 -0.66
CA ASN A 64 -0.44 -10.31 -0.07
C ASN A 64 -1.65 -9.40 -0.33
N LEU A 65 -2.22 -9.44 -1.54
CA LEU A 65 -3.44 -8.69 -1.88
C LEU A 65 -4.62 -9.13 -1.02
N GLU A 66 -4.84 -10.44 -0.88
CA GLU A 66 -5.93 -11.00 -0.09
C GLU A 66 -5.81 -10.58 1.38
N GLU A 67 -4.61 -10.58 1.95
CA GLU A 67 -4.39 -10.08 3.31
C GLU A 67 -4.76 -8.60 3.43
N LEU A 68 -4.29 -7.76 2.49
CA LEU A 68 -4.57 -6.33 2.49
C LEU A 68 -6.07 -6.04 2.42
N GLU A 69 -6.78 -6.72 1.50
CA GLU A 69 -8.23 -6.62 1.37
C GLU A 69 -8.94 -7.07 2.64
N LYS A 70 -8.55 -8.20 3.24
CA LYS A 70 -9.08 -8.70 4.52
C LYS A 70 -8.91 -7.71 5.67
N LEU A 71 -7.80 -6.95 5.68
CA LEU A 71 -7.51 -5.93 6.70
C LEU A 71 -8.10 -4.55 6.36
N GLY A 72 -8.83 -4.43 5.24
CA GLY A 72 -9.54 -3.22 4.83
C GLY A 72 -8.70 -2.22 4.03
N GLY A 73 -7.54 -2.63 3.50
CA GLY A 73 -6.67 -1.80 2.69
C GLY A 73 -7.21 -1.54 1.29
N ALA A 74 -6.95 -0.34 0.77
CA ALA A 74 -7.24 -0.01 -0.62
C ALA A 74 -6.06 -0.42 -1.51
N ILE A 75 -6.37 -1.04 -2.65
CA ILE A 75 -5.39 -1.49 -3.66
C ILE A 75 -5.72 -0.79 -4.97
N VAL A 76 -4.73 -0.13 -5.58
CA VAL A 76 -4.89 0.59 -6.85
C VAL A 76 -3.76 0.24 -7.80
N HIS A 77 -4.09 -0.42 -8.91
CA HIS A 77 -3.12 -0.81 -9.95
C HIS A 77 -3.02 0.27 -11.04
N GLY A 78 -1.97 0.20 -11.86
CA GLY A 78 -1.79 1.13 -12.99
C GLY A 78 -1.44 2.56 -12.60
N VAL A 79 -0.91 2.79 -11.39
CA VAL A 79 -0.58 4.13 -10.89
C VAL A 79 0.85 4.48 -11.25
N ASN A 80 1.01 5.48 -12.12
CA ASN A 80 2.31 6.08 -12.42
C ASN A 80 2.63 7.17 -11.39
N SER A 81 3.73 7.03 -10.66
CA SER A 81 4.16 7.97 -9.62
C SER A 81 4.46 9.38 -10.15
N LEU A 82 4.80 9.52 -11.43
CA LEU A 82 5.02 10.81 -12.08
C LEU A 82 3.72 11.59 -12.32
N THR A 83 2.57 10.90 -12.41
CA THR A 83 1.27 11.53 -12.72
C THR A 83 0.24 11.34 -11.60
N MET A 84 0.56 10.61 -10.54
CA MET A 84 -0.39 10.20 -9.51
C MET A 84 -1.05 11.35 -8.74
N VAL A 85 -0.44 12.54 -8.73
CA VAL A 85 -1.05 13.75 -8.14
C VAL A 85 -2.38 14.11 -8.79
N GLN A 86 -2.61 13.67 -10.03
CA GLN A 86 -3.86 13.89 -10.77
C GLN A 86 -4.85 12.72 -10.62
N HIS A 87 -4.42 11.60 -10.02
CA HIS A 87 -5.23 10.39 -9.94
C HIS A 87 -6.48 10.66 -9.09
N PRO A 88 -7.71 10.45 -9.60
CA PRO A 88 -8.95 10.85 -8.92
C PRO A 88 -9.10 10.30 -7.50
N PHE A 89 -8.59 9.10 -7.25
CA PHE A 89 -8.65 8.46 -5.93
C PHE A 89 -7.60 9.01 -4.93
N LEU A 90 -6.54 9.65 -5.41
CA LEU A 90 -5.37 10.05 -4.61
C LEU A 90 -5.24 11.56 -4.45
N LYS A 91 -5.64 12.34 -5.47
CA LYS A 91 -5.40 13.79 -5.57
C LYS A 91 -5.88 14.62 -4.37
N ASP A 92 -6.98 14.21 -3.75
CA ASP A 92 -7.62 14.96 -2.64
C ASP A 92 -7.34 14.32 -1.26
N ARG A 93 -6.47 13.31 -1.19
CA ARG A 93 -6.14 12.63 0.06
C ARG A 93 -5.05 13.38 0.82
N LYS A 94 -5.30 13.63 2.11
CA LYS A 94 -4.27 14.04 3.06
C LYS A 94 -3.54 12.80 3.56
N LEU A 95 -2.21 12.82 3.46
CA LEU A 95 -1.36 11.69 3.80
C LEU A 95 -0.36 12.12 4.87
N ASP A 96 -0.18 11.29 5.89
CA ASP A 96 0.83 11.50 6.93
C ASP A 96 2.16 10.88 6.53
N ARG A 97 2.11 9.82 5.70
CA ARG A 97 3.28 9.08 5.22
C ARG A 97 3.08 8.64 3.77
N ILE A 98 4.12 8.86 2.97
CA ILE A 98 4.27 8.26 1.64
C ILE A 98 5.47 7.33 1.72
N VAL A 99 5.26 6.07 1.39
CA VAL A 99 6.30 5.04 1.35
C VAL A 99 6.60 4.74 -0.11
N PHE A 100 7.84 5.04 -0.53
CA PHE A 100 8.35 4.67 -1.83
C PHE A 100 9.60 3.80 -1.61
N ASN A 101 9.36 2.50 -1.44
CA ASN A 101 10.38 1.55 -1.00
C ASN A 101 10.94 0.77 -2.18
N PHE A 102 12.26 0.79 -2.34
CA PHE A 102 12.97 0.11 -3.44
C PHE A 102 12.51 0.51 -4.85
N PRO A 103 12.65 1.79 -5.25
CA PRO A 103 12.62 2.09 -6.68
C PRO A 103 13.65 1.21 -7.38
N HIS A 104 13.20 0.36 -8.29
CA HIS A 104 14.11 -0.37 -9.15
C HIS A 104 14.90 0.69 -9.92
N ALA A 105 16.17 0.88 -9.55
CA ALA A 105 17.10 1.70 -10.32
C ALA A 105 17.51 0.89 -11.55
N VAL A 106 16.59 0.78 -12.52
CA VAL A 106 17.00 0.51 -13.89
C VAL A 106 17.58 1.84 -14.36
N SER A 107 18.90 1.89 -14.51
CA SER A 107 19.55 2.96 -15.26
C SER A 107 18.83 3.07 -16.60
N VAL A 108 18.10 4.17 -16.79
CA VAL A 108 17.68 4.61 -18.13
C VAL A 108 18.90 5.13 -18.89
#